data_AF-A0A9P0PL00-F1
#
_entry.id   AF-A0A9P0PL00-F1
#
_cell.length_a   1.000
_cell.length_b   1.000
_cell.length_c   1.000
_cell.angle_alpha   90.00
_cell.angle_beta   90.00
_cell.angle_gamma   90.00
#
_symmetry.space_group_name_H-M   'P 1'
#
loop_
_entity.id
_entity.type
_entity.pdbx_description
1 polymer ?
#
loop_
_entity_poly.entity_id
_entity_poly.type
_entity_poly.pdbx_seq_one_letter_code
_entity_poly.pdbx_strand_id
1 'polypeptide(L)'
;MGKCRPICVVVSRGTTFTPEKPKKSRWRKQDVEGRAKVKSRTRRNLGHSYLDSRGRQREARVLGPPCQCKKNCRQLLQGTESSIFNSFWDLNTYDKQNTYLFSTIKVIPKKRSYKKETKRQESARKVMNQYFVKVNVVDVQICKIEFLSVHGLQNSSKRLKFIARQISEGRTTPKRDGRGKHQNRPNRTSAERVQSVHDHIQAIPRYDYYVEWCKERAIAPVEEDRYRRIFCSEYNIGFKLPKSDTCHTCDLPNNQMEANKENQDEYNKLRIQLQLHQTKAVAMQECLRKEVLDNAKNYTKYNISFDLQQTLPTPSLTIGPAFYLRKAWTYNLGIHDCVSGKGSMFLWAETTAKRGRDCKHPTKILTREDFHQRAPSGFYG
;
A
#
# COMPACT_ATOMS: atom_id res chain seq x y z
N MET A 1 -36.77 42.95 57.06
CA MET A 1 -35.54 42.13 57.10
C MET A 1 -35.57 41.13 55.95
N GLY A 2 -35.05 41.52 54.78
CA GLY A 2 -34.98 40.70 53.58
C GLY A 2 -33.51 40.48 53.21
N LYS A 3 -33.06 39.23 53.28
CA LYS A 3 -31.66 38.80 53.23
C LYS A 3 -31.01 39.13 51.87
N CYS A 4 -29.88 39.84 51.90
CA CYS A 4 -28.93 39.91 50.79
C CYS A 4 -28.48 38.50 50.40
N ARG A 5 -28.68 38.11 49.14
CA ARG A 5 -28.07 36.90 48.58
C ARG A 5 -26.71 37.27 47.98
N PRO A 6 -25.64 36.50 48.25
CA PRO A 6 -24.34 36.77 47.67
C PRO A 6 -24.35 36.44 46.16
N ILE A 7 -23.78 37.35 45.37
CA ILE A 7 -23.50 37.14 43.95
C ILE A 7 -22.29 36.19 43.87
N CYS A 8 -22.53 34.92 43.56
CA CYS A 8 -21.47 33.99 43.17
C CYS A 8 -21.09 34.27 41.71
N VAL A 9 -20.03 35.04 41.48
CA VAL A 9 -19.38 35.14 40.17
C VAL A 9 -18.58 33.85 39.95
N VAL A 10 -19.22 32.85 39.34
CA VAL A 10 -18.50 31.69 38.82
C VAL A 10 -17.84 32.12 37.51
N VAL A 11 -16.54 32.42 37.57
CA VAL A 11 -15.71 32.56 36.38
C VAL A 11 -15.60 31.18 35.75
N SER A 12 -16.52 30.86 34.83
CA SER A 12 -16.46 29.65 34.02
C SER A 12 -15.25 29.76 33.09
N ARG A 13 -14.17 29.08 33.47
CA ARG A 13 -13.01 28.83 32.62
C ARG A 13 -13.50 28.28 31.29
N GLY A 14 -13.03 28.89 30.20
CA GLY A 14 -13.43 28.58 28.84
C GLY A 14 -13.51 27.08 28.59
N THR A 15 -14.65 26.66 28.07
CA THR A 15 -14.84 25.34 27.46
C THR A 15 -13.74 25.15 26.42
N THR A 16 -12.75 24.33 26.75
CA THR A 16 -11.82 23.79 25.77
C THR A 16 -12.68 23.05 24.75
N PHE A 17 -12.66 23.53 23.50
CA PHE A 17 -13.18 22.78 22.36
C PHE A 17 -12.45 21.43 22.38
N THR A 18 -13.13 20.40 22.90
CA THR A 18 -12.68 19.04 22.68
C THR A 18 -12.83 18.80 21.19
N PRO A 19 -11.76 18.43 20.47
CA PRO A 19 -11.88 18.18 19.04
C PRO A 19 -12.92 17.08 18.85
N GLU A 20 -14.00 17.37 18.12
CA GLU A 20 -15.00 16.38 17.75
C GLU A 20 -14.28 15.14 17.23
N LYS A 21 -14.57 13.97 17.83
CA LYS A 21 -14.01 12.71 17.36
C LYS A 21 -14.33 12.61 15.86
N PRO A 22 -13.33 12.51 14.97
CA PRO A 22 -13.60 12.44 13.54
C PRO A 22 -14.53 11.25 13.29
N LYS A 23 -15.63 11.48 12.55
CA LYS A 23 -16.58 10.44 12.16
C LYS A 23 -15.77 9.23 11.66
N LYS A 24 -15.97 8.07 12.29
CA LYS A 24 -15.30 6.83 11.89
C LYS A 24 -15.70 6.54 10.44
N SER A 25 -14.82 6.88 9.52
CA SER A 25 -14.92 6.47 8.12
C SER A 25 -15.03 4.95 8.07
N ARG A 26 -16.08 4.44 7.41
CA ARG A 26 -16.24 3.00 7.10
C ARG A 26 -15.03 2.44 6.31
N TRP A 27 -14.26 3.32 5.68
CA TRP A 27 -13.10 3.01 4.87
C TRP A 27 -11.81 3.04 5.69
N ARG A 28 -11.01 1.98 5.54
CA ARG A 28 -9.70 1.85 6.18
C ARG A 28 -8.74 2.88 5.57
N LYS A 29 -8.26 3.84 6.37
CA LYS A 29 -7.25 4.81 5.90
C LYS A 29 -6.03 4.06 5.36
N GLN A 30 -5.51 4.49 4.22
CA GLN A 30 -4.35 3.86 3.61
C GLN A 30 -3.12 4.03 4.52
N ASP A 31 -2.49 2.92 4.92
CA ASP A 31 -1.25 2.94 5.69
C ASP A 31 -0.06 3.29 4.78
N VAL A 32 0.21 4.59 4.63
CA VAL A 32 1.30 5.11 3.82
C VAL A 32 2.67 4.81 4.45
N GLU A 33 2.74 4.81 5.78
CA GLU A 33 3.95 4.51 6.55
C GLU A 33 4.30 3.02 6.48
N GLY A 34 3.28 2.17 6.36
CA GLY A 34 3.34 0.74 6.14
C GLY A 34 4.09 0.30 4.89
N ARG A 35 4.16 1.17 3.88
CA ARG A 35 4.74 0.86 2.56
C ARG A 35 6.22 0.50 2.70
N ALA A 36 6.63 -0.62 2.11
CA ALA A 36 7.99 -1.16 2.19
C ALA A 36 9.07 -0.10 1.88
N LYS A 37 8.86 0.71 0.83
CA LYS A 37 9.79 1.79 0.44
C LYS A 37 9.91 2.88 1.50
N VAL A 38 8.82 3.22 2.18
CA VAL A 38 8.81 4.22 3.26
C VAL A 38 9.54 3.65 4.47
N LYS A 39 9.21 2.42 4.90
CA LYS A 39 9.91 1.70 5.97
C LYS A 39 11.42 1.61 5.73
N SER A 40 11.85 1.17 4.54
CA SER A 40 13.28 1.07 4.20
C SER A 40 13.98 2.44 4.20
N ARG A 41 13.29 3.51 3.77
CA ARG A 41 13.84 4.88 3.83
C ARG A 41 14.02 5.34 5.28
N THR A 42 13.01 5.11 6.13
CA THR A 42 13.07 5.47 7.55
C THR A 42 14.19 4.72 8.25
N ARG A 43 14.27 3.38 8.09
CA ARG A 43 15.36 2.57 8.66
C ARG A 43 16.74 3.04 8.21
N ARG A 44 16.91 3.33 6.92
CA ARG A 44 18.15 3.91 6.39
C ARG A 44 18.52 5.22 7.06
N ASN A 45 17.55 6.10 7.29
CA ASN A 45 17.80 7.41 7.90
C ASN A 45 18.06 7.31 9.41
N LEU A 46 17.56 6.29 10.09
CA LEU A 46 17.89 5.93 11.47
C LEU A 46 19.21 5.13 11.58
N GLY A 47 19.84 4.81 10.45
CA GLY A 47 21.06 4.01 10.45
C GLY A 47 20.83 2.53 10.80
N HIS A 48 19.58 2.04 10.85
CA HIS A 48 19.29 0.63 11.05
C HIS A 48 19.52 -0.19 9.79
N SER A 49 19.56 -1.52 9.96
CA SER A 49 19.59 -2.44 8.82
C SER A 49 18.29 -2.37 8.02
N TYR A 50 18.39 -2.57 6.70
CA TYR A 50 17.23 -2.51 5.81
C TYR A 50 17.46 -3.27 4.51
N LEU A 51 16.36 -3.69 3.89
CA LEU A 51 16.37 -4.26 2.53
C LEU A 51 16.37 -3.15 1.49
N ASP A 52 17.32 -3.19 0.56
CA ASP A 52 17.33 -2.29 -0.59
C ASP A 52 16.24 -2.65 -1.61
N SER A 53 16.06 -1.81 -2.63
CA SER A 53 15.02 -2.04 -3.65
C SER A 53 15.26 -3.29 -4.51
N ARG A 54 16.45 -3.90 -4.42
CA ARG A 54 16.81 -5.16 -5.09
C ARG A 54 16.76 -6.36 -4.12
N GLY A 55 16.22 -6.16 -2.91
CA GLY A 55 16.13 -7.21 -1.89
C GLY A 55 17.43 -7.52 -1.16
N ARG A 56 18.50 -6.74 -1.36
CA ARG A 56 19.77 -6.99 -0.66
C ARG A 56 19.75 -6.38 0.74
N GLN A 57 20.19 -7.16 1.72
CA GLN A 57 20.35 -6.71 3.09
C GLN A 57 21.46 -5.65 3.18
N ARG A 58 21.16 -4.54 3.85
CA ARG A 58 22.12 -3.50 4.22
C ARG A 58 22.26 -3.51 5.72
N GLU A 59 23.49 -3.67 6.18
CA GLU A 59 23.80 -3.66 7.61
C GLU A 59 23.53 -2.31 8.27
N ALA A 60 23.27 -2.37 9.56
CA ALA A 60 23.14 -1.19 10.40
C ALA A 60 24.46 -0.40 10.43
N ARG A 61 24.34 0.90 10.63
CA ARG A 61 25.46 1.79 10.90
C ARG A 61 25.97 1.48 12.30
N VAL A 62 27.29 1.47 12.42
CA VAL A 62 27.98 1.24 13.68
C VAL A 62 29.01 2.34 13.90
N LEU A 63 29.34 2.58 15.15
CA LEU A 63 30.47 3.41 15.54
C LEU A 63 31.74 2.87 14.86
N GLY A 64 32.56 3.74 14.29
CA GLY A 64 33.80 3.33 13.66
C GLY A 64 34.92 3.04 14.66
N PRO A 65 36.05 2.50 14.18
CA PRO A 65 37.26 2.42 14.98
C PRO A 65 37.75 3.82 15.38
N PRO A 66 38.39 3.98 16.56
CA PRO A 66 39.00 5.25 16.95
C PRO A 66 40.12 5.63 15.97
N CYS A 67 40.35 6.93 15.82
CA CYS A 67 41.46 7.40 15.01
C CYS A 67 42.81 7.17 15.70
N GLN A 68 43.87 7.05 14.90
CA GLN A 68 45.25 6.89 15.37
C GLN A 68 46.05 8.20 15.28
N CYS A 69 45.38 9.35 15.41
CA CYS A 69 46.07 10.63 15.28
C CYS A 69 46.71 11.06 16.62
N LYS A 70 47.76 11.90 16.54
CA LYS A 70 48.51 12.42 17.70
C LYS A 70 47.67 13.16 18.75
N LYS A 71 46.45 13.59 18.39
CA LYS A 71 45.53 14.29 19.30
C LYS A 71 44.71 13.35 20.18
N ASN A 72 44.81 12.03 19.99
CA ASN A 72 44.02 11.02 20.70
C ASN A 72 42.52 11.37 20.76
N CYS A 73 41.92 11.70 19.61
CA CYS A 73 40.61 12.37 19.56
C CYS A 73 39.49 11.62 20.27
N ARG A 74 39.52 10.28 20.32
CA ARG A 74 38.53 9.47 21.06
C ARG A 74 38.51 9.81 22.56
N GLN A 75 39.69 9.97 23.17
CA GLN A 75 39.81 10.30 24.59
C GLN A 75 39.22 11.69 24.90
N LEU A 76 39.34 12.63 23.97
CA LEU A 76 38.75 13.98 24.10
C LEU A 76 37.22 13.98 24.16
N LEU A 77 36.56 12.88 23.76
CA LEU A 77 35.10 12.77 23.80
C LEU A 77 34.57 12.30 25.16
N GLN A 78 35.44 11.93 26.11
CA GLN A 78 35.05 11.60 27.48
C GLN A 78 33.94 10.52 27.57
N GLY A 79 33.95 9.53 26.67
CA GLY A 79 32.94 8.45 26.65
C GLY A 79 31.58 8.82 26.05
N THR A 80 31.42 10.05 25.54
CA THR A 80 30.14 10.52 24.96
C THR A 80 29.89 10.04 23.53
N GLU A 81 30.79 9.25 22.93
CA GLU A 81 30.72 8.85 21.53
C GLU A 81 29.44 8.13 21.13
N SER A 82 28.90 7.26 21.98
CA SER A 82 27.65 6.53 21.72
C SER A 82 26.46 7.49 21.73
N SER A 83 26.48 8.49 22.62
CA SER A 83 25.45 9.53 22.68
C SER A 83 25.47 10.41 21.43
N ILE A 84 26.66 10.80 20.96
CA ILE A 84 26.84 11.55 19.71
C ILE A 84 26.32 10.74 18.51
N PHE A 85 26.66 9.45 18.46
CA PHE A 85 26.23 8.55 17.40
C PHE A 85 24.70 8.43 17.36
N ASN A 86 24.07 8.11 18.49
CA ASN A 86 22.62 7.93 18.58
C ASN A 86 21.88 9.23 18.27
N SER A 87 22.28 10.34 18.90
CA SER A 87 21.68 11.66 18.66
C SER A 87 21.73 12.08 17.19
N PHE A 88 22.79 11.72 16.47
CA PHE A 88 22.91 12.00 15.03
C PHE A 88 21.92 11.20 14.18
N TRP A 89 21.74 9.91 14.47
CA TRP A 89 20.85 9.04 13.71
C TRP A 89 19.37 9.21 14.09
N ASP A 90 19.07 9.58 15.33
CA ASP A 90 17.73 9.90 15.85
C ASP A 90 17.10 11.12 15.15
N LEU A 91 17.91 11.95 14.48
CA LEU A 91 17.41 13.01 13.60
C LEU A 91 16.49 12.48 12.49
N ASN A 92 16.57 11.18 12.14
CA ASN A 92 15.66 10.42 11.25
C ASN A 92 15.49 10.99 9.81
N THR A 93 16.16 12.09 9.49
CA THR A 93 16.03 12.77 8.20
C THR A 93 17.42 13.15 7.69
N TYR A 94 17.69 12.81 6.43
CA TYR A 94 18.95 13.13 5.76
C TYR A 94 19.28 14.64 5.78
N ASP A 95 18.26 15.49 5.63
CA ASP A 95 18.41 16.96 5.67
C ASP A 95 18.74 17.48 7.08
N LYS A 96 18.10 16.95 8.13
CA LYS A 96 18.41 17.30 9.53
C LYS A 96 19.84 16.90 9.89
N GLN A 97 20.25 15.68 9.52
CA GLN A 97 21.63 15.22 9.66
C GLN A 97 22.62 16.13 8.92
N ASN A 98 22.33 16.53 7.68
CA ASN A 98 23.20 17.44 6.94
C ASN A 98 23.29 18.82 7.61
N THR A 99 22.20 19.30 8.20
CA THR A 99 22.16 20.58 8.92
C THR A 99 23.07 20.54 10.14
N TYR A 100 22.99 19.46 10.93
CA TYR A 100 23.91 19.23 12.04
C TYR A 100 25.39 19.13 11.60
N LEU A 101 25.66 18.37 10.51
CA LEU A 101 27.02 18.27 9.96
C LEU A 101 27.53 19.62 9.44
N PHE A 102 26.64 20.45 8.88
CA PHE A 102 26.96 21.76 8.36
C PHE A 102 27.37 22.72 9.49
N SER A 103 26.67 22.70 10.62
CA SER A 103 26.99 23.56 11.78
C SER A 103 28.26 23.16 12.53
N THR A 104 28.69 21.91 12.39
CA THR A 104 29.86 21.35 13.12
C THR A 104 31.16 21.42 12.33
N ILE A 105 31.12 21.86 11.07
CA ILE A 105 32.29 22.00 10.20
C ILE A 105 32.63 23.50 10.05
N LYS A 106 33.90 23.85 10.27
CA LYS A 106 34.41 25.20 9.96
C LYS A 106 35.38 25.12 8.79
N VAL A 107 35.16 25.94 7.77
CA VAL A 107 36.06 26.06 6.62
C VAL A 107 36.91 27.30 6.80
N ILE A 108 38.22 27.13 6.83
CA ILE A 108 39.19 28.21 7.09
C ILE A 108 40.11 28.35 5.87
N PRO A 109 40.49 29.58 5.46
CA PRO A 109 41.48 29.78 4.41
C PRO A 109 42.82 29.13 4.79
N LYS A 110 43.55 28.67 3.78
CA LYS A 110 44.88 28.10 3.97
C LYS A 110 45.84 29.19 4.49
N LYS A 111 46.38 29.01 5.69
CA LYS A 111 47.23 30.01 6.37
C LYS A 111 48.59 30.29 5.69
N ARG A 112 49.16 29.31 4.97
CA ARG A 112 50.49 29.43 4.33
C ARG A 112 50.48 28.74 2.98
N SER A 113 51.07 29.36 1.96
CA SER A 113 51.39 28.72 0.68
C SER A 113 52.86 28.92 0.39
N TYR A 114 53.60 27.83 0.18
CA TYR A 114 54.99 27.91 -0.25
C TYR A 114 55.02 28.24 -1.74
N LYS A 115 55.81 29.23 -2.16
CA LYS A 115 56.08 29.49 -3.58
C LYS A 115 56.77 28.25 -4.15
N LYS A 116 56.25 27.73 -5.26
CA LYS A 116 56.88 26.65 -6.04
C LYS A 116 57.26 27.21 -7.40
N GLU A 117 58.40 26.78 -7.94
CA GLU A 117 59.04 27.35 -9.12
C GLU A 117 58.20 27.31 -10.41
N THR A 118 57.14 26.50 -10.47
CA THR A 118 56.31 26.36 -11.68
C THR A 118 54.82 26.62 -11.44
N LYS A 119 54.18 27.40 -12.34
CA LYS A 119 52.73 27.73 -12.33
C LYS A 119 51.81 26.49 -12.37
N ARG A 120 52.29 25.34 -12.84
CA ARG A 120 51.53 24.06 -12.90
C ARG A 120 51.41 23.33 -11.55
N GLN A 121 51.97 23.86 -10.46
CA GLN A 121 52.05 23.19 -9.15
C GLN A 121 51.36 23.93 -7.99
N GLU A 122 50.49 24.91 -8.27
CA GLU A 122 49.68 25.50 -7.21
C GLU A 122 48.75 24.46 -6.59
N SER A 123 48.75 24.36 -5.25
CA SER A 123 47.89 23.41 -4.55
C SER A 123 46.43 23.75 -4.83
N ALA A 124 45.70 22.82 -5.47
CA ALA A 124 44.26 22.95 -5.69
C ALA A 124 43.46 23.15 -4.37
N ARG A 125 44.05 22.83 -3.22
CA ARG A 125 43.46 23.05 -1.89
C ARG A 125 43.64 24.52 -1.48
N LYS A 126 42.57 25.30 -1.62
CA LYS A 126 42.49 26.70 -1.16
C LYS A 126 42.02 26.84 0.31
N VAL A 127 41.33 25.83 0.83
CA VAL A 127 40.71 25.86 2.16
C VAL A 127 41.06 24.63 2.99
N MET A 128 40.99 24.77 4.31
CA MET A 128 41.15 23.71 5.29
C MET A 128 39.83 23.54 6.07
N ASN A 129 39.39 22.29 6.22
CA ASN A 129 38.19 21.99 7.01
C ASN A 129 38.59 21.54 8.41
N GLN A 130 38.00 22.17 9.42
CA GLN A 130 38.07 21.76 10.81
C GLN A 130 36.73 21.14 11.23
N TYR A 131 36.79 20.10 12.05
CA TYR A 131 35.63 19.32 12.47
C TYR A 131 35.49 19.43 13.99
N PHE A 132 34.27 19.73 14.45
CA PHE A 132 33.96 19.93 15.86
C PHE A 132 32.82 19.02 16.29
N VAL A 133 32.80 18.62 17.56
CA VAL A 133 31.70 17.89 18.17
C VAL A 133 31.41 18.51 19.53
N LYS A 134 30.13 18.61 19.90
CA LYS A 134 29.73 19.14 21.21
C LYS A 134 29.88 18.07 22.27
N VAL A 135 30.70 18.35 23.29
CA VAL A 135 30.87 17.53 24.50
C VAL A 135 30.61 18.45 25.68
N ASN A 136 29.61 18.15 26.51
CA ASN A 136 29.22 18.99 27.65
C ASN A 136 29.04 20.48 27.28
N VAL A 137 28.34 20.73 26.16
CA VAL A 137 28.09 22.08 25.60
C VAL A 137 29.31 22.77 24.96
N VAL A 138 30.52 22.22 25.14
CA VAL A 138 31.77 22.74 24.56
C VAL A 138 32.05 22.11 23.19
N ASP A 139 32.46 22.94 22.22
CA ASP A 139 32.89 22.45 20.91
C ASP A 139 34.34 21.90 20.98
N VAL A 140 34.50 20.58 20.90
CA VAL A 140 35.79 19.90 20.88
C VAL A 140 36.23 19.65 19.44
N GLN A 141 37.44 20.10 19.09
CA GLN A 141 38.00 19.88 17.76
C GLN A 141 38.59 18.48 17.62
N ILE A 142 38.13 17.72 16.63
CA ILE A 142 38.62 16.38 16.32
C ILE A 142 39.12 16.25 14.87
N CYS A 143 39.87 15.18 14.59
CA CYS A 143 40.33 14.92 13.23
C CYS A 143 39.18 14.39 12.35
N LYS A 144 39.35 14.46 11.02
CA LYS A 144 38.35 13.98 10.06
C LYS A 144 38.00 12.50 10.25
N ILE A 145 39.00 11.67 10.58
CA ILE A 145 38.82 10.22 10.72
C ILE A 145 37.94 9.93 11.93
N GLU A 146 38.23 10.54 13.09
CA GLU A 146 37.40 10.43 14.29
C GLU A 146 35.98 10.95 14.03
N PHE A 147 35.87 12.09 13.34
CA PHE A 147 34.57 12.66 13.00
C PHE A 147 33.73 11.72 12.12
N LEU A 148 34.33 11.05 11.15
CA LEU A 148 33.65 10.02 10.35
C LEU A 148 33.26 8.80 11.20
N SER A 149 34.10 8.46 12.17
CA SER A 149 33.94 7.30 13.04
C SER A 149 32.76 7.47 14.00
N VAL A 150 32.73 8.57 14.76
CA VAL A 150 31.68 8.85 15.78
C VAL A 150 30.29 9.04 15.18
N HIS A 151 30.19 9.43 13.90
CA HIS A 151 28.91 9.58 13.20
C HIS A 151 28.54 8.36 12.34
N GLY A 152 29.34 7.28 12.33
CA GLY A 152 29.06 6.10 11.50
C GLY A 152 29.13 6.37 9.98
N LEU A 153 29.98 7.31 9.56
CA LEU A 153 30.08 7.79 8.19
C LEU A 153 31.37 7.33 7.49
N GLN A 154 32.01 6.25 7.94
CA GLN A 154 33.32 5.77 7.45
C GLN A 154 33.34 5.67 5.91
N ASN A 155 32.29 5.09 5.32
CA ASN A 155 32.15 4.90 3.87
C ASN A 155 31.48 6.09 3.14
N SER A 156 31.22 7.20 3.84
CA SER A 156 30.46 8.36 3.34
C SER A 156 31.26 9.65 3.34
N SER A 157 32.60 9.57 3.22
CA SER A 157 33.47 10.76 3.25
C SER A 157 33.16 11.81 2.17
N LYS A 158 32.53 11.39 1.05
CA LYS A 158 32.03 12.29 -0.01
C LYS A 158 30.92 13.23 0.49
N ARG A 159 30.07 12.78 1.43
CA ARG A 159 29.01 13.60 2.06
C ARG A 159 29.62 14.80 2.77
N LEU A 160 30.66 14.57 3.56
CA LEU A 160 31.41 15.62 4.25
C LEU A 160 32.12 16.58 3.30
N LYS A 161 32.75 16.08 2.23
CA LYS A 161 33.36 16.92 1.19
C LYS A 161 32.33 17.84 0.53
N PHE A 162 31.15 17.31 0.22
CA PHE A 162 30.06 18.09 -0.38
C PHE A 162 29.58 19.19 0.57
N ILE A 163 29.32 18.87 1.83
CA ILE A 163 28.89 19.86 2.85
C ILE A 163 29.94 20.95 3.02
N ALA A 164 31.22 20.59 3.18
CA ALA A 164 32.30 21.57 3.30
C ALA A 164 32.42 22.47 2.06
N ARG A 165 32.18 21.94 0.86
CA ARG A 165 32.15 22.75 -0.37
C ARG A 165 31.02 23.77 -0.34
N GLN A 166 29.83 23.40 0.15
CA GLN A 166 28.71 24.34 0.31
C GLN A 166 29.04 25.47 1.28
N ILE A 167 29.76 25.18 2.37
CA ILE A 167 30.25 26.20 3.32
C ILE A 167 31.27 27.12 2.63
N SER A 168 32.21 26.57 1.85
CA SER A 168 33.18 27.38 1.10
C SER A 168 32.56 28.25 0.00
N GLU A 169 31.40 27.87 -0.51
CA GLU A 169 30.59 28.66 -1.46
C GLU A 169 29.78 29.76 -0.76
N GLY A 170 29.95 29.97 0.55
CA GLY A 170 29.30 31.03 1.31
C GLY A 170 27.83 30.77 1.67
N ARG A 171 27.36 29.53 1.57
CA ARG A 171 26.00 29.19 2.01
C ARG A 171 25.89 29.30 3.54
N THR A 172 24.72 29.66 4.03
CA THR A 172 24.39 29.67 5.47
C THR A 172 23.73 28.36 5.91
N THR A 173 23.15 27.61 4.98
CA THR A 173 22.45 26.34 5.22
C THR A 173 22.78 25.31 4.15
N PRO A 174 22.75 24.00 4.47
CA PRO A 174 22.99 22.97 3.47
C PRO A 174 21.85 22.94 2.44
N LYS A 175 22.21 22.65 1.18
CA LYS A 175 21.21 22.41 0.13
C LYS A 175 20.32 21.21 0.51
N ARG A 176 19.00 21.37 0.37
CA ARG A 176 18.02 20.29 0.58
C ARG A 176 18.26 19.13 -0.38
N ASP A 177 17.93 17.91 0.06
CA ASP A 177 18.03 16.72 -0.79
C ASP A 177 17.12 16.83 -2.03
N GLY A 178 17.76 16.87 -3.19
CA GLY A 178 17.14 16.96 -4.51
C GLY A 178 16.98 15.61 -5.23
N ARG A 179 17.40 14.49 -4.61
CA ARG A 179 17.29 13.18 -5.23
C ARG A 179 15.83 12.85 -5.59
N GLY A 180 15.61 12.41 -6.83
CA GLY A 180 14.29 12.08 -7.35
C GLY A 180 13.35 13.28 -7.60
N LYS A 181 13.83 14.52 -7.43
CA LYS A 181 13.04 15.76 -7.62
C LYS A 181 13.38 16.52 -8.91
N HIS A 182 13.99 15.86 -9.90
CA HIS A 182 14.24 16.47 -11.21
C HIS A 182 12.93 16.67 -11.97
N GLN A 183 12.88 17.73 -12.78
CA GLN A 183 11.73 18.09 -13.62
C GLN A 183 11.68 17.30 -14.92
N ASN A 184 12.83 16.77 -15.38
CA ASN A 184 12.90 15.93 -16.60
C ASN A 184 12.14 14.62 -16.40
N ARG A 185 10.85 14.59 -16.73
CA ARG A 185 9.96 13.44 -16.59
C ARG A 185 9.08 13.34 -17.84
N PRO A 186 9.63 12.88 -18.97
CA PRO A 186 8.92 12.88 -20.25
C PRO A 186 7.61 12.07 -20.18
N ASN A 187 7.60 11.00 -19.39
CA ASN A 187 6.43 10.12 -19.24
C ASN A 187 5.48 10.57 -18.11
N ARG A 188 5.62 11.79 -17.58
CA ARG A 188 4.70 12.31 -16.56
C ARG A 188 3.38 12.66 -17.22
N THR A 189 2.29 12.02 -16.77
CA THR A 189 0.93 12.41 -17.15
C THR A 189 0.74 13.91 -16.94
N SER A 190 0.27 14.62 -17.97
CA SER A 190 0.01 16.06 -17.94
C SER A 190 -1.08 16.38 -16.90
N ALA A 191 -1.08 17.63 -16.41
CA ALA A 191 -2.08 18.08 -15.43
C ALA A 191 -3.50 18.00 -16.01
N GLU A 192 -3.67 18.37 -17.28
CA GLU A 192 -4.94 18.28 -18.01
C GLU A 192 -5.49 16.84 -18.04
N ARG A 193 -4.64 15.85 -18.34
CA ARG A 193 -5.03 14.43 -18.35
C ARG A 193 -5.29 13.87 -16.96
N VAL A 194 -4.72 14.47 -15.91
CA VAL A 194 -5.10 14.14 -14.53
C VAL A 194 -6.48 14.73 -14.22
N GLN A 195 -6.73 15.97 -14.64
CA GLN A 195 -8.03 16.62 -14.44
C GLN A 195 -9.16 15.87 -15.15
N SER A 196 -8.94 15.38 -16.38
CA SER A 196 -9.94 14.58 -17.09
C SER A 196 -10.37 13.31 -16.33
N VAL A 197 -9.45 12.70 -15.57
CA VAL A 197 -9.77 11.57 -14.68
C VAL A 197 -10.68 12.03 -13.54
N HIS A 198 -10.41 13.20 -12.94
CA HIS A 198 -11.27 13.75 -11.89
C HIS A 198 -12.67 14.03 -12.40
N ASP A 199 -12.78 14.72 -13.54
CA ASP A 199 -14.05 15.10 -14.15
C ASP A 199 -14.89 13.85 -14.48
N HIS A 200 -14.24 12.80 -15.01
CA HIS A 200 -14.91 11.54 -15.28
C HIS A 200 -15.35 10.79 -14.02
N ILE A 201 -14.51 10.72 -12.98
CA ILE A 201 -14.86 10.02 -11.72
C ILE A 201 -16.10 10.63 -11.06
N GLN A 202 -16.27 11.95 -11.17
CA GLN A 202 -17.47 12.65 -10.64
C GLN A 202 -18.76 12.25 -11.37
N ALA A 203 -18.66 11.84 -12.64
CA ALA A 203 -19.79 11.36 -13.43
C ALA A 203 -20.03 9.85 -13.25
N ILE A 204 -19.09 9.01 -13.70
CA ILE A 204 -19.22 7.55 -13.69
C ILE A 204 -17.88 6.90 -13.28
N PRO A 205 -17.79 6.24 -12.11
CA PRO A 205 -16.52 5.76 -11.57
C PRO A 205 -16.08 4.38 -12.12
N ARG A 206 -15.92 4.23 -13.44
CA ARG A 206 -15.42 2.97 -14.05
C ARG A 206 -14.59 3.22 -15.30
N TYR A 207 -13.42 2.59 -15.36
CA TYR A 207 -12.40 2.85 -16.40
C TYR A 207 -12.87 2.52 -17.83
N ASP A 208 -13.65 1.46 -18.03
CA ASP A 208 -14.17 1.12 -19.36
C ASP A 208 -14.96 2.26 -19.98
N TYR A 209 -15.77 2.95 -19.16
CA TYR A 209 -16.51 4.15 -19.61
C TYR A 209 -15.61 5.38 -19.74
N TYR A 210 -14.50 5.47 -18.99
CA TYR A 210 -13.54 6.56 -19.12
C TYR A 210 -12.91 6.61 -20.51
N VAL A 211 -12.60 5.44 -21.08
CA VAL A 211 -12.02 5.35 -22.42
C VAL A 211 -12.99 5.88 -23.46
N GLU A 212 -14.26 5.48 -23.42
CA GLU A 212 -15.29 5.98 -24.32
C GLU A 212 -15.56 7.48 -24.11
N TRP A 213 -15.68 7.92 -22.85
CA TRP A 213 -15.86 9.34 -22.49
C TRP A 213 -14.70 10.24 -23.00
N CYS A 214 -13.48 9.71 -23.00
CA CYS A 214 -12.31 10.40 -23.56
C CYS A 214 -12.37 10.48 -25.09
N LYS A 215 -12.82 9.42 -25.77
CA LYS A 215 -12.98 9.41 -27.24
C LYS A 215 -13.97 10.47 -27.70
N GLU A 216 -15.12 10.57 -27.04
CA GLU A 216 -16.15 11.59 -27.33
C GLU A 216 -15.63 13.03 -27.23
N ARG A 217 -14.62 13.27 -26.38
CA ARG A 217 -14.05 14.59 -26.09
C ARG A 217 -12.70 14.84 -26.76
N ALA A 218 -12.24 13.91 -27.60
CA ALA A 218 -10.92 13.94 -28.24
C ALA A 218 -9.75 14.10 -27.24
N ILE A 219 -9.87 13.51 -26.05
CA ILE A 219 -8.83 13.51 -25.01
C ILE A 219 -8.09 12.18 -25.04
N ALA A 220 -6.75 12.21 -24.93
CA ALA A 220 -5.96 10.97 -24.82
C ALA A 220 -6.15 10.32 -23.43
N PRO A 221 -6.74 9.10 -23.33
CA PRO A 221 -7.03 8.47 -22.07
C PRO A 221 -5.75 8.13 -21.32
N VAL A 222 -5.79 8.26 -19.99
CA VAL A 222 -4.70 7.86 -19.09
C VAL A 222 -4.72 6.34 -18.91
N GLU A 223 -3.56 5.72 -18.69
CA GLU A 223 -3.48 4.28 -18.39
C GLU A 223 -4.33 3.88 -17.18
N GLU A 224 -4.91 2.68 -17.23
CA GLU A 224 -5.80 2.13 -16.20
C GLU A 224 -5.18 2.17 -14.80
N ASP A 225 -3.91 1.79 -14.65
CA ASP A 225 -3.22 1.82 -13.35
C ASP A 225 -3.17 3.23 -12.76
N ARG A 226 -2.99 4.27 -13.60
CA ARG A 226 -2.97 5.65 -13.14
C ARG A 226 -4.38 6.14 -12.81
N TYR A 227 -5.39 5.79 -13.60
CA TYR A 227 -6.79 6.06 -13.29
C TYR A 227 -7.17 5.43 -11.93
N ARG A 228 -6.87 4.14 -11.75
CA ARG A 228 -7.14 3.38 -10.52
C ARG A 228 -6.38 3.96 -9.32
N ARG A 229 -5.16 4.44 -9.49
CA ARG A 229 -4.42 5.12 -8.42
C ARG A 229 -5.15 6.38 -7.97
N ILE A 230 -5.50 7.28 -8.89
CA ILE A 230 -6.24 8.52 -8.57
C ILE A 230 -7.56 8.18 -7.87
N PHE A 231 -8.33 7.26 -8.46
CA PHE A 231 -9.60 6.79 -7.91
C PHE A 231 -9.47 6.26 -6.47
N CYS A 232 -8.54 5.33 -6.24
CA CYS A 232 -8.38 4.70 -4.92
C CYS A 232 -7.72 5.63 -3.89
N SER A 233 -6.74 6.46 -4.29
CA SER A 233 -5.97 7.27 -3.34
C SER A 233 -6.61 8.60 -2.99
N GLU A 234 -7.29 9.24 -3.94
CA GLU A 234 -7.81 10.59 -3.77
C GLU A 234 -9.28 10.58 -3.35
N TYR A 235 -10.07 9.64 -3.88
CA TYR A 235 -11.48 9.47 -3.49
C TYR A 235 -11.68 8.46 -2.36
N ASN A 236 -10.66 7.69 -2.00
CA ASN A 236 -10.71 6.64 -0.97
C ASN A 236 -11.83 5.59 -1.24
N ILE A 237 -12.14 5.36 -2.52
CA ILE A 237 -13.10 4.35 -2.98
C ILE A 237 -12.30 3.20 -3.57
N GLY A 238 -12.43 2.01 -3.00
CA GLY A 238 -11.83 0.80 -3.55
C GLY A 238 -12.82 0.05 -4.44
N PHE A 239 -12.34 -0.51 -5.56
CA PHE A 239 -13.08 -1.57 -6.24
C PHE A 239 -13.15 -2.77 -5.31
N LYS A 240 -14.31 -2.99 -4.70
CA LYS A 240 -14.57 -4.24 -3.99
C LYS A 240 -14.95 -5.27 -5.05
N LEU A 241 -14.25 -6.40 -5.05
CA LEU A 241 -14.79 -7.57 -5.73
C LEU A 241 -16.19 -7.84 -5.16
N PRO A 242 -17.18 -8.17 -5.99
CA PRO A 242 -18.45 -8.68 -5.50
C PRO A 242 -18.14 -9.75 -4.45
N LYS A 243 -18.86 -9.73 -3.33
CA LYS A 243 -18.71 -10.82 -2.35
C LYS A 243 -19.04 -12.10 -3.10
N SER A 244 -18.11 -13.04 -3.15
CA SER A 244 -18.41 -14.39 -3.57
C SER A 244 -19.34 -15.01 -2.54
N ASP A 245 -20.32 -15.79 -3.00
CA ASP A 245 -21.16 -16.56 -2.10
C ASP A 245 -20.29 -17.47 -1.24
N THR A 246 -20.64 -17.56 0.04
CA THR A 246 -19.91 -18.39 0.99
C THR A 246 -20.53 -19.77 1.05
N CYS A 247 -19.67 -20.77 1.22
CA CYS A 247 -20.12 -22.15 1.30
C CYS A 247 -20.69 -22.40 2.71
N HIS A 248 -21.98 -22.73 2.81
CA HIS A 248 -22.62 -23.01 4.10
C HIS A 248 -21.90 -24.11 4.90
N THR A 249 -21.40 -25.16 4.24
CA THR A 249 -20.64 -26.24 4.88
C THR A 249 -19.24 -25.83 5.33
N CYS A 250 -18.72 -24.69 4.86
CA CYS A 250 -17.51 -24.06 5.39
C CYS A 250 -17.81 -23.08 6.53
N ASP A 251 -18.87 -22.28 6.37
CA ASP A 251 -19.20 -21.20 7.30
C ASP A 251 -19.58 -21.71 8.68
N LEU A 252 -20.34 -22.80 8.74
CA LEU A 252 -20.80 -23.37 10.01
C LEU A 252 -19.64 -23.84 10.89
N PRO A 253 -18.68 -24.68 10.40
CA PRO A 253 -17.48 -25.01 11.16
C PRO A 253 -16.62 -23.78 11.51
N ASN A 254 -16.48 -22.81 10.59
CA ASN A 254 -15.70 -21.59 10.85
C ASN A 254 -16.28 -20.78 12.02
N ASN A 255 -17.60 -20.60 12.05
CA ASN A 255 -18.27 -19.89 13.14
C ASN A 255 -18.15 -20.66 14.47
N GLN A 256 -18.27 -21.99 14.43
CA GLN A 256 -18.13 -22.84 15.62
C GLN A 256 -16.68 -22.86 16.16
N MET A 257 -15.68 -22.87 15.28
CA MET A 257 -14.27 -22.74 15.67
C MET A 257 -13.98 -21.39 16.34
N GLU A 258 -14.60 -20.31 15.86
CA GLU A 258 -14.47 -18.99 16.47
C GLU A 258 -15.13 -18.91 17.85
N ALA A 259 -16.23 -19.65 18.06
CA ALA A 259 -16.92 -19.75 19.35
C ALA A 259 -16.20 -20.66 20.36
N ASN A 260 -15.59 -21.75 19.90
CA ASN A 260 -14.98 -22.80 20.74
C ASN A 260 -13.43 -22.72 20.76
N LYS A 261 -12.85 -21.53 20.81
CA LYS A 261 -11.37 -21.37 20.80
C LYS A 261 -10.66 -21.99 22.01
N GLU A 262 -11.38 -22.16 23.12
CA GLU A 262 -10.84 -22.67 24.38
C GLU A 262 -10.90 -24.21 24.46
N ASN A 263 -11.81 -24.85 23.71
CA ASN A 263 -11.93 -26.31 23.66
C ASN A 263 -11.12 -26.89 22.50
N GLN A 264 -9.88 -27.28 22.79
CA GLN A 264 -8.90 -27.72 21.80
C GLN A 264 -9.37 -28.96 21.00
N ASP A 265 -10.07 -29.90 21.63
CA ASP A 265 -10.50 -31.15 20.99
C ASP A 265 -11.63 -30.92 19.98
N GLU A 266 -12.61 -30.09 20.35
CA GLU A 266 -13.73 -29.73 19.48
C GLU A 266 -13.27 -28.83 18.33
N TYR A 267 -12.36 -27.89 18.60
CA TYR A 267 -11.71 -27.08 17.57
C TYR A 267 -10.98 -27.94 16.54
N ASN A 268 -10.18 -28.91 16.99
CA ASN A 268 -9.44 -29.82 16.11
C ASN A 268 -10.39 -30.68 15.26
N LYS A 269 -11.48 -31.18 15.85
CA LYS A 269 -12.49 -31.96 15.12
C LYS A 269 -13.15 -31.15 14.00
N LEU A 270 -13.58 -29.93 14.29
CA LEU A 270 -14.18 -29.02 13.31
C LEU A 270 -13.19 -28.63 12.20
N ARG A 271 -11.92 -28.41 12.55
CA ARG A 271 -10.86 -28.13 11.60
C ARG A 271 -10.62 -29.30 10.64
N ILE A 272 -10.60 -30.54 11.14
CA ILE A 272 -10.45 -31.74 10.30
C ILE A 272 -11.63 -31.88 9.35
N GLN A 273 -12.87 -31.65 9.82
CA GLN A 273 -14.07 -31.68 8.98
C GLN A 273 -14.01 -30.63 7.86
N LEU A 274 -13.61 -29.40 8.19
CA LEU A 274 -13.45 -28.33 7.21
C LEU A 274 -12.37 -28.69 6.18
N GLN A 275 -11.23 -29.19 6.63
CA GLN A 275 -10.13 -29.61 5.74
C GLN A 275 -10.59 -30.73 4.80
N LEU A 276 -11.31 -31.73 5.31
CA LEU A 276 -11.84 -32.83 4.50
C LEU A 276 -12.84 -32.33 3.44
N HIS A 277 -13.72 -31.39 3.77
CA HIS A 277 -14.64 -30.77 2.81
C HIS A 277 -13.87 -30.01 1.72
N GLN A 278 -12.89 -29.19 2.10
CA GLN A 278 -12.06 -28.43 1.16
C GLN A 278 -11.27 -29.35 0.22
N THR A 279 -10.62 -30.39 0.75
CA THR A 279 -9.88 -31.36 -0.06
C THR A 279 -10.79 -32.09 -1.05
N LYS A 280 -12.01 -32.50 -0.63
CA LYS A 280 -13.00 -33.10 -1.53
C LYS A 280 -13.42 -32.16 -2.65
N ALA A 281 -13.65 -30.88 -2.33
CA ALA A 281 -14.02 -29.87 -3.33
C ALA A 281 -12.90 -29.65 -4.35
N VAL A 282 -11.65 -29.57 -3.90
CA VAL A 282 -10.48 -29.44 -4.79
C VAL A 282 -10.35 -30.67 -5.70
N ALA A 283 -10.41 -31.88 -5.14
CA ALA A 283 -10.33 -33.11 -5.93
C ALA A 283 -11.43 -33.19 -7.00
N MET A 284 -12.66 -32.78 -6.66
CA MET A 284 -13.77 -32.71 -7.61
C MET A 284 -13.50 -31.71 -8.74
N GLN A 285 -12.97 -30.51 -8.43
CA GLN A 285 -12.62 -29.53 -9.45
C GLN A 285 -11.50 -30.01 -10.37
N GLU A 286 -10.51 -30.73 -9.82
CA GLU A 286 -9.44 -31.33 -10.62
C GLU A 286 -9.96 -32.42 -11.56
N CYS A 287 -10.86 -33.30 -11.08
CA CYS A 287 -11.50 -34.30 -11.93
C CYS A 287 -12.29 -33.64 -13.06
N LEU A 288 -13.12 -32.64 -12.75
CA LEU A 288 -13.89 -31.90 -13.75
C LEU A 288 -12.97 -31.25 -14.80
N ARG A 289 -11.85 -30.66 -14.36
CA ARG A 289 -10.87 -30.04 -15.26
C ARG A 289 -10.24 -31.07 -16.21
N LYS A 290 -9.90 -32.26 -15.73
CA LYS A 290 -9.36 -33.35 -16.55
C LYS A 290 -10.37 -33.78 -17.61
N GLU A 291 -11.61 -34.02 -17.22
CA GLU A 291 -12.68 -34.42 -18.15
C GLU A 291 -12.99 -33.35 -19.20
N VAL A 292 -12.93 -32.06 -18.82
CA VAL A 292 -13.07 -30.95 -19.77
C VAL A 292 -11.94 -30.96 -20.81
N LEU A 293 -10.69 -31.19 -20.38
CA LEU A 293 -9.54 -31.25 -21.29
C LEU A 293 -9.57 -32.47 -22.21
N ASP A 294 -10.04 -33.62 -21.71
CA ASP A 294 -10.15 -34.84 -22.51
C ASP A 294 -11.29 -34.76 -23.52
N ASN A 295 -12.45 -34.21 -23.11
CA ASN A 295 -13.58 -33.99 -24.02
C ASN A 295 -13.29 -32.90 -25.05
N ALA A 296 -12.44 -31.91 -24.76
CA ALA A 296 -12.01 -30.91 -25.74
C ALA A 296 -11.23 -31.52 -26.92
N LYS A 297 -10.62 -32.70 -26.73
CA LYS A 297 -9.90 -33.42 -27.79
C LYS A 297 -10.81 -34.35 -28.58
N ASN A 298 -11.72 -35.04 -27.89
CA ASN A 298 -12.47 -36.16 -28.47
C ASN A 298 -13.96 -35.85 -28.76
N TYR A 299 -14.50 -34.73 -28.25
CA TYR A 299 -15.89 -34.28 -28.43
C TYR A 299 -16.97 -35.36 -28.18
N THR A 300 -16.72 -36.27 -27.24
CA THR A 300 -17.62 -37.40 -26.96
C THR A 300 -18.76 -37.04 -26.00
N LYS A 301 -18.62 -35.99 -25.19
CA LYS A 301 -19.60 -35.56 -24.18
C LYS A 301 -19.74 -34.04 -24.13
N TYR A 302 -20.90 -33.56 -23.68
CA TYR A 302 -21.12 -32.15 -23.39
C TYR A 302 -20.81 -31.85 -21.91
N ASN A 303 -19.88 -30.93 -21.67
CA ASN A 303 -19.56 -30.45 -20.32
C ASN A 303 -20.24 -29.10 -20.11
N ILE A 304 -21.45 -29.12 -19.58
CA ILE A 304 -22.26 -27.91 -19.36
C ILE A 304 -22.41 -27.69 -17.86
N SER A 305 -22.15 -26.47 -17.39
CA SER A 305 -22.50 -26.02 -16.05
C SER A 305 -23.72 -25.13 -16.08
N PHE A 306 -24.61 -25.33 -15.10
CA PHE A 306 -25.80 -24.53 -14.90
C PHE A 306 -25.67 -23.76 -13.59
N ASP A 307 -25.92 -22.46 -13.65
CA ASP A 307 -25.98 -21.60 -12.47
C ASP A 307 -27.27 -20.78 -12.51
N LEU A 308 -28.06 -20.84 -11.45
CA LEU A 308 -29.31 -20.06 -11.35
C LEU A 308 -29.08 -18.95 -10.33
N GLN A 309 -29.03 -17.72 -10.81
CA GLN A 309 -28.81 -16.55 -9.96
C GLN A 309 -29.91 -16.41 -8.90
N GLN A 310 -29.58 -15.76 -7.78
CA GLN A 310 -30.58 -15.31 -6.80
C GLN A 310 -31.71 -14.52 -7.50
N THR A 311 -32.95 -14.76 -7.04
CA THR A 311 -34.17 -14.14 -7.59
C THR A 311 -34.09 -12.62 -7.54
N LEU A 312 -34.28 -11.97 -8.69
CA LEU A 312 -34.18 -10.52 -8.83
C LEU A 312 -35.58 -9.89 -8.68
N PRO A 313 -35.78 -8.96 -7.73
CA PRO A 313 -37.06 -8.28 -7.59
C PRO A 313 -37.25 -7.25 -8.72
N THR A 314 -38.41 -7.27 -9.37
CA THR A 314 -38.71 -6.39 -10.50
C THR A 314 -40.09 -5.74 -10.30
N PRO A 315 -40.18 -4.40 -10.15
CA PRO A 315 -39.09 -3.44 -10.10
C PRO A 315 -38.27 -3.54 -8.80
N SER A 316 -37.00 -3.13 -8.87
CA SER A 316 -36.13 -3.03 -7.69
C SER A 316 -36.52 -1.81 -6.87
N LEU A 317 -37.26 -2.04 -5.78
CA LEU A 317 -37.77 -1.00 -4.89
C LEU A 317 -37.00 -1.00 -3.56
N THR A 318 -36.60 0.19 -3.12
CA THR A 318 -35.91 0.40 -1.83
C THR A 318 -36.83 0.91 -0.73
N ILE A 319 -38.11 1.13 -1.03
CA ILE A 319 -39.11 1.65 -0.08
C ILE A 319 -39.57 0.56 0.89
N GLY A 320 -39.78 0.93 2.16
CA GLY A 320 -40.19 0.02 3.23
C GLY A 320 -41.45 -0.82 2.91
N PRO A 321 -42.55 -0.24 2.37
CA PRO A 321 -43.75 -0.99 2.04
C PRO A 321 -43.54 -2.12 1.03
N ALA A 322 -42.59 -1.98 0.11
CA ALA A 322 -42.26 -3.02 -0.88
C ALA A 322 -41.71 -4.32 -0.25
N PHE A 323 -41.27 -4.25 1.02
CA PHE A 323 -40.90 -5.45 1.77
C PHE A 323 -42.10 -6.38 2.00
N TYR A 324 -43.27 -5.80 2.33
CA TYR A 324 -44.49 -6.51 2.70
C TYR A 324 -45.38 -6.87 1.51
N LEU A 325 -45.11 -6.29 0.34
CA LEU A 325 -45.82 -6.60 -0.89
C LEU A 325 -45.24 -7.83 -1.59
N ARG A 326 -46.10 -8.54 -2.34
CA ARG A 326 -45.67 -9.62 -3.23
C ARG A 326 -44.78 -9.03 -4.32
N LYS A 327 -43.54 -9.49 -4.38
CA LYS A 327 -42.56 -9.08 -5.39
C LYS A 327 -42.77 -9.92 -6.64
N ALA A 328 -42.76 -9.29 -7.82
CA ALA A 328 -42.64 -10.03 -9.07
C ALA A 328 -41.17 -10.40 -9.27
N TRP A 329 -40.89 -11.69 -9.42
CA TRP A 329 -39.52 -12.17 -9.56
C TRP A 329 -39.12 -12.28 -11.03
N THR A 330 -37.89 -11.86 -11.32
CA THR A 330 -37.18 -12.21 -12.54
C THR A 330 -36.09 -13.22 -12.21
N TYR A 331 -36.05 -14.29 -12.99
CA TYR A 331 -35.05 -15.34 -12.88
C TYR A 331 -34.01 -15.19 -13.98
N ASN A 332 -32.76 -15.55 -13.68
CA ASN A 332 -31.65 -15.55 -14.62
C ASN A 332 -30.88 -16.88 -14.52
N LEU A 333 -30.98 -17.72 -15.54
CA LEU A 333 -30.24 -18.97 -15.66
C LEU A 333 -29.01 -18.77 -16.56
N GLY A 334 -27.83 -18.97 -15.99
CA GLY A 334 -26.58 -19.09 -16.72
C GLY A 334 -26.34 -20.53 -17.15
N ILE A 335 -26.10 -20.73 -18.45
CA ILE A 335 -25.63 -21.99 -19.01
C ILE A 335 -24.23 -21.73 -19.55
N HIS A 336 -23.23 -22.45 -19.06
CA HIS A 336 -21.85 -22.29 -19.49
C HIS A 336 -21.32 -23.60 -20.07
N ASP A 337 -20.90 -23.54 -21.33
CA ASP A 337 -20.18 -24.63 -21.98
C ASP A 337 -18.70 -24.58 -21.54
N CYS A 338 -18.30 -25.57 -20.74
CA CYS A 338 -16.97 -25.66 -20.18
C CYS A 338 -15.89 -25.97 -21.23
N VAL A 339 -16.24 -26.49 -22.41
CA VAL A 339 -15.28 -26.78 -23.49
C VAL A 339 -15.03 -25.54 -24.33
N SER A 340 -16.10 -24.90 -24.83
CA SER A 340 -15.95 -23.70 -25.66
C SER A 340 -15.70 -22.42 -24.87
N GLY A 341 -15.96 -22.43 -23.55
CA GLY A 341 -15.86 -21.26 -22.68
C GLY A 341 -16.95 -20.22 -22.92
N LYS A 342 -18.03 -20.58 -23.62
CA LYS A 342 -19.15 -19.68 -23.92
C LYS A 342 -20.23 -19.80 -22.84
N GLY A 343 -20.62 -18.66 -22.28
CA GLY A 343 -21.75 -18.54 -21.36
C GLY A 343 -22.95 -17.87 -22.02
N SER A 344 -24.15 -18.43 -21.81
CA SER A 344 -25.43 -17.86 -22.23
C SER A 344 -26.30 -17.59 -21.01
N MET A 345 -26.99 -16.45 -20.99
CA MET A 345 -27.86 -16.03 -19.90
C MET A 345 -29.31 -16.00 -20.39
N PHE A 346 -30.20 -16.66 -19.66
CA PHE A 346 -31.62 -16.75 -19.98
C PHE A 346 -32.44 -16.09 -18.89
N LEU A 347 -33.12 -15.00 -19.22
CA LEU A 347 -33.97 -14.27 -18.29
C LEU A 347 -35.45 -14.52 -18.57
N TRP A 348 -36.23 -14.75 -17.52
CA TRP A 348 -37.69 -14.82 -17.63
C TRP A 348 -38.37 -14.31 -16.36
N ALA A 349 -39.60 -13.81 -16.52
CA ALA A 349 -40.44 -13.40 -15.41
C ALA A 349 -41.15 -14.62 -14.78
N GLU A 350 -41.44 -14.53 -13.48
CA GLU A 350 -42.19 -15.56 -12.75
C GLU A 350 -43.56 -15.89 -13.37
N THR A 351 -44.17 -14.90 -14.04
CA THR A 351 -45.43 -15.08 -14.79
C THR A 351 -45.27 -15.97 -16.02
N THR A 352 -44.06 -16.05 -16.59
CA THR A 352 -43.77 -16.82 -17.80
C THR A 352 -43.46 -18.28 -17.48
N ALA A 353 -42.62 -18.53 -16.47
CA ALA A 353 -42.30 -19.88 -16.04
C ALA A 353 -41.85 -19.93 -14.56
N LYS A 354 -42.17 -21.04 -13.90
CA LYS A 354 -41.81 -21.28 -12.49
C LYS A 354 -40.35 -21.70 -12.36
N ARG A 355 -39.78 -21.46 -11.18
CA ARG A 355 -38.38 -21.81 -10.82
C ARG A 355 -38.08 -23.32 -10.76
N GLY A 356 -39.10 -24.19 -10.65
CA GLY A 356 -38.92 -25.64 -10.40
C GLY A 356 -38.58 -25.98 -8.94
N ARG A 357 -38.54 -27.29 -8.58
CA ARG A 357 -38.11 -27.77 -7.24
C ARG A 357 -36.63 -28.19 -7.27
N ASP A 358 -35.88 -27.73 -6.27
CA ASP A 358 -34.48 -28.07 -5.93
C ASP A 358 -33.42 -27.94 -7.05
N CYS A 359 -33.04 -26.70 -7.36
CA CYS A 359 -31.83 -26.39 -8.13
C CYS A 359 -30.61 -26.33 -7.20
N LYS A 360 -30.25 -27.43 -6.53
CA LYS A 360 -28.94 -27.51 -5.85
C LYS A 360 -27.89 -27.79 -6.92
N HIS A 361 -27.14 -26.75 -7.31
CA HIS A 361 -25.95 -26.75 -8.20
C HIS A 361 -25.65 -28.10 -8.87
N PRO A 362 -26.44 -28.53 -9.87
CA PRO A 362 -26.13 -29.76 -10.55
C PRO A 362 -25.10 -29.42 -11.63
N THR A 363 -23.82 -29.50 -11.29
CA THR A 363 -22.82 -29.77 -12.32
C THR A 363 -23.08 -31.20 -12.79
N LYS A 364 -24.00 -31.37 -13.73
CA LYS A 364 -24.31 -32.66 -14.33
C LYS A 364 -23.64 -32.73 -15.68
N ILE A 365 -22.75 -33.69 -15.83
CA ILE A 365 -22.23 -34.10 -17.13
C ILE A 365 -23.39 -34.81 -17.81
N LEU A 366 -23.95 -34.19 -18.84
CA LEU A 366 -25.01 -34.79 -19.63
C LEU A 366 -24.37 -35.51 -20.80
N THR A 367 -24.66 -36.80 -20.94
CA THR A 367 -24.26 -37.55 -22.12
C THR A 367 -25.16 -37.20 -23.29
N ARG A 368 -24.72 -37.51 -24.51
CA ARG A 368 -25.51 -37.28 -25.73
C ARG A 368 -26.83 -38.07 -25.71
N GLU A 369 -26.86 -39.21 -25.02
CA GLU A 369 -28.04 -40.06 -24.85
C GLU A 369 -29.06 -39.44 -23.88
N ASP A 370 -28.61 -38.74 -22.84
CA ASP A 370 -29.49 -38.05 -21.87
C ASP A 370 -30.28 -36.89 -22.48
N PHE A 371 -29.72 -36.23 -23.50
CA PHE A 371 -30.33 -35.07 -24.15
C PHE A 371 -31.46 -35.47 -25.11
N HIS A 372 -31.32 -36.61 -25.79
CA HIS A 372 -32.31 -37.10 -26.74
C HIS A 372 -33.55 -37.71 -26.06
N GLN A 373 -33.44 -38.22 -24.83
CA GLN A 373 -34.58 -38.81 -24.11
C GLN A 373 -35.46 -37.79 -23.36
N ARG A 374 -35.00 -36.54 -23.18
CA ARG A 374 -35.67 -35.54 -22.32
C ARG A 374 -36.09 -34.26 -23.03
N ALA A 375 -35.82 -34.11 -24.32
CA ALA A 375 -36.33 -32.97 -25.08
C ALA A 375 -37.83 -33.17 -25.38
N PRO A 376 -38.75 -32.35 -24.83
CA PRO A 376 -40.11 -32.31 -25.34
C PRO A 376 -40.07 -31.90 -26.80
N SER A 377 -40.79 -32.67 -27.63
CA SER A 377 -40.90 -32.54 -29.09
C SER A 377 -41.63 -31.26 -29.50
N GLY A 378 -41.04 -30.11 -29.24
CA GLY A 378 -41.68 -28.82 -29.50
C GLY A 378 -40.78 -27.61 -29.24
N PHE A 379 -39.56 -27.60 -29.79
CA PHE A 379 -38.74 -26.39 -29.91
C PHE A 379 -37.81 -26.52 -31.13
N TYR A 380 -38.39 -26.73 -32.30
CA TYR A 380 -37.81 -26.31 -33.57
C TYR A 380 -38.96 -25.72 -34.38
N GLY A 381 -38.92 -24.40 -34.54
CA GLY A 381 -39.92 -23.54 -35.16
C GLY A 381 -39.56 -22.10 -34.89
#